data_AF-A0A9X8VJR3-F1
#
_entry.id   AF-A0A9X8VJR3-F1
#
_cell.length_a   1.000
_cell.length_b   1.000
_cell.length_c   1.000
_cell.angle_alpha   90.00
_cell.angle_beta   90.00
_cell.angle_gamma   90.00
#
_symmetry.space_group_name_H-M   'P 1'
#
loop_
_entity.id
_entity.type
_entity.pdbx_description
1 polymer ?
#
loop_
_entity_poly.entity_id
_entity_poly.type
_entity_poly.pdbx_seq_one_letter_code
_entity_poly.pdbx_strand_id
1 'polypeptide(L)'
;VKHTLDNAYQLETRHHLDHGQETFKADVVIFATGYQSATPEFLEPLAHRLLKTADGEYRIAPDFTFEWEGPAENCLFAMNASMHNHGIADPQLSLMAWRSARILNRALDHKPFDLGTTPTAIQWRSESVPPAF
;
A
#
# COMPACT_ATOMS: atom_id res chain seq x y z
N VAL A 1 -24.86 10.39 -11.82
CA VAL A 1 -24.94 10.81 -13.24
C VAL A 1 -26.25 10.30 -13.80
N LYS A 2 -27.07 11.16 -14.40
CA LYS A 2 -28.32 10.78 -15.06
C LYS A 2 -28.18 11.03 -16.56
N HIS A 3 -28.68 10.12 -17.40
CA HIS A 3 -28.74 10.33 -18.84
C HIS A 3 -29.95 11.20 -19.17
N THR A 4 -29.78 12.23 -20.00
CA THR A 4 -30.86 13.11 -20.46
C THR A 4 -31.39 12.64 -21.81
N LEU A 5 -32.56 13.16 -22.23
CA LEU A 5 -33.18 12.84 -23.51
C LEU A 5 -32.35 13.33 -24.73
N ASP A 6 -31.41 14.24 -24.50
CA ASP A 6 -30.59 14.88 -25.53
C ASP A 6 -29.21 14.20 -25.70
N ASN A 7 -29.06 12.94 -25.26
CA ASN A 7 -27.79 12.19 -25.26
C ASN A 7 -26.67 12.83 -24.40
N ALA A 8 -27.03 13.72 -23.48
CA ALA A 8 -26.09 14.34 -22.54
C ALA A 8 -26.21 13.73 -21.14
N TYR A 9 -25.18 13.91 -20.33
CA TYR A 9 -25.16 13.55 -18.92
C TYR A 9 -25.44 14.77 -18.05
N GLN A 10 -26.29 14.59 -17.04
CA GLN A 10 -26.45 15.54 -15.94
C GLN A 10 -25.67 15.06 -14.72
N LEU A 11 -24.76 15.90 -14.23
CA LEU A 11 -24.00 15.69 -13.00
C LEU A 11 -24.56 16.60 -11.91
N GLU A 12 -24.83 16.01 -10.75
CA GLU A 12 -25.15 16.73 -9.53
C GLU A 12 -23.94 16.57 -8.61
N THR A 13 -23.37 17.69 -8.17
CA THR A 13 -22.24 17.70 -7.23
C THR A 13 -22.69 18.29 -5.90
N ARG A 14 -21.99 17.90 -4.83
CA ARG A 14 -22.16 18.48 -3.50
C ARG A 14 -20.80 18.91 -2.98
N HIS A 15 -20.69 20.18 -2.63
CA HIS A 15 -19.49 20.71 -1.99
C HIS A 15 -19.41 20.22 -0.55
N HIS A 16 -18.26 19.66 -0.15
CA HIS A 16 -18.09 19.08 1.18
C HIS A 16 -17.95 20.13 2.30
N LEU A 17 -17.53 21.36 1.98
CA LEU A 17 -17.28 22.41 2.96
C LEU A 17 -18.55 23.14 3.40
N ASP A 18 -19.43 23.47 2.47
CA ASP A 18 -20.62 24.31 2.70
C ASP A 18 -21.94 23.61 2.32
N HIS A 19 -21.88 22.36 1.85
CA HIS A 19 -23.02 21.56 1.40
C HIS A 19 -23.80 22.16 0.22
N GLY A 20 -23.21 23.11 -0.51
CA GLY A 20 -23.76 23.65 -1.74
C GLY A 20 -23.97 22.56 -2.79
N GLN A 21 -25.03 22.68 -3.58
CA GLN A 21 -25.36 21.76 -4.66
C GLN A 21 -25.28 22.47 -6.00
N GLU A 22 -24.63 21.84 -6.97
CA GLU A 22 -24.49 22.36 -8.33
C GLU A 22 -24.89 21.29 -9.35
N THR A 23 -25.31 21.74 -10.53
CA THR A 23 -25.72 20.88 -11.62
C THR A 23 -25.00 21.24 -12.90
N PHE A 24 -24.43 20.24 -13.58
CA PHE A 24 -23.71 20.40 -14.84
C PHE A 24 -24.33 19.51 -15.91
N LYS A 25 -24.27 19.97 -17.17
CA LYS A 25 -24.57 19.15 -18.35
C LYS A 25 -23.26 18.89 -19.11
N ALA A 26 -23.03 17.66 -19.54
CA ALA A 26 -21.84 17.28 -20.31
C ALA A 26 -22.16 16.15 -21.28
N ASP A 27 -21.64 16.21 -22.51
CA ASP A 27 -21.82 15.13 -23.48
C ASP A 27 -20.94 13.90 -23.16
N VAL A 28 -19.82 14.12 -22.45
CA VAL A 28 -18.86 13.08 -22.06
C VAL A 28 -18.47 13.26 -20.60
N VAL A 29 -18.37 12.14 -19.86
CA VAL A 29 -17.88 12.10 -18.47
C VAL A 29 -16.71 11.13 -18.39
N ILE A 30 -15.58 11.60 -17.84
CA ILE A 30 -14.38 10.79 -17.61
C ILE A 30 -14.24 10.54 -16.11
N PHE A 31 -14.32 9.28 -15.69
CA PHE A 31 -14.08 8.89 -14.29
C PHE A 31 -12.59 8.66 -14.04
N ALA A 32 -11.87 9.75 -13.75
CA ALA A 32 -10.46 9.70 -13.33
C ALA A 32 -10.32 9.45 -11.81
N THR A 33 -11.04 8.47 -11.27
CA THR A 33 -11.17 8.21 -9.82
C THR A 33 -10.01 7.41 -9.21
N GLY A 34 -8.99 7.09 -9.99
CA GLY A 34 -7.85 6.26 -9.56
C GLY A 34 -8.18 4.75 -9.56
N TYR A 35 -7.43 4.00 -8.76
CA TYR A 35 -7.55 2.54 -8.63
C TYR A 35 -7.93 2.16 -7.19
N GLN A 36 -8.63 1.04 -7.05
CA GLN A 36 -8.92 0.41 -5.76
C GLN A 36 -8.19 -0.93 -5.67
N SER A 37 -7.64 -1.22 -4.49
CA SER A 37 -7.08 -2.54 -4.20
C SER A 37 -8.19 -3.59 -4.21
N ALA A 38 -7.97 -4.69 -4.93
CA ALA A 38 -8.89 -5.82 -4.96
C ALA A 38 -8.16 -7.06 -4.46
N THR A 39 -8.85 -7.89 -3.66
CA THR A 39 -8.33 -9.20 -3.29
C THR A 39 -8.38 -10.12 -4.52
N PRO A 40 -7.25 -10.63 -5.02
CA PRO A 40 -7.26 -11.52 -6.18
C PRO A 40 -7.95 -12.85 -5.87
N GLU A 41 -8.83 -13.31 -6.76
CA GLU A 41 -9.59 -14.56 -6.59
C GLU A 41 -8.68 -15.79 -6.37
N PHE A 42 -7.49 -15.80 -6.96
CA PHE A 42 -6.54 -16.90 -6.76
C PHE A 42 -6.05 -17.07 -5.31
N LEU A 43 -6.23 -16.05 -4.45
CA LEU A 43 -5.92 -16.15 -3.02
C LEU A 43 -7.04 -16.80 -2.21
N GLU A 44 -8.23 -16.97 -2.76
CA GLU A 44 -9.39 -17.54 -2.07
C GLU A 44 -9.09 -18.89 -1.38
N PRO A 45 -8.40 -19.86 -2.02
CA PRO A 45 -8.05 -21.12 -1.37
C PRO A 45 -7.16 -20.97 -0.13
N LEU A 46 -6.39 -19.87 -0.06
CA LEU A 46 -5.47 -19.55 1.04
C LEU A 46 -6.05 -18.54 2.02
N ALA A 47 -7.24 -17.99 1.76
CA ALA A 47 -7.79 -16.87 2.53
C ALA A 47 -7.92 -17.17 4.03
N HIS A 48 -8.28 -18.42 4.38
CA HIS A 48 -8.40 -18.86 5.78
C HIS A 48 -7.08 -18.86 6.56
N ARG A 49 -5.93 -18.83 5.86
CA ARG A 49 -4.59 -18.81 6.47
C ARG A 49 -3.97 -17.42 6.47
N LEU A 50 -4.48 -16.49 5.66
CA LEU A 50 -3.93 -15.14 5.54
C LEU A 50 -4.51 -14.24 6.64
N LEU A 51 -3.65 -13.68 7.50
CA LEU A 51 -4.11 -12.81 8.57
C LEU A 51 -4.51 -11.43 8.03
N LYS A 52 -5.54 -10.85 8.64
CA LYS A 52 -6.08 -9.53 8.27
C LYS A 52 -6.12 -8.57 9.46
N THR A 53 -6.08 -7.28 9.18
CA THR A 53 -6.32 -6.21 10.15
C THR A 53 -7.81 -6.14 10.51
N ALA A 54 -8.16 -5.33 11.51
CA ALA A 54 -9.55 -5.09 11.88
C ALA A 54 -10.38 -4.50 10.73
N ASP A 55 -9.74 -3.78 9.80
CA ASP A 55 -10.37 -3.15 8.64
C ASP A 55 -10.47 -4.09 7.43
N GLY A 56 -10.05 -5.35 7.55
CA GLY A 56 -10.19 -6.38 6.51
C GLY A 56 -9.06 -6.45 5.49
N GLU A 57 -8.03 -5.61 5.64
CA GLU A 57 -6.81 -5.60 4.82
C GLU A 57 -5.83 -6.69 5.25
N TYR A 58 -5.01 -7.20 4.34
CA TYR A 58 -4.01 -8.21 4.69
C TYR A 58 -2.90 -7.65 5.58
N ARG A 59 -2.51 -8.43 6.60
CA ARG A 59 -1.37 -8.09 7.44
C ARG A 59 -0.08 -8.44 6.70
N ILE A 60 0.73 -7.41 6.45
CA ILE A 60 1.99 -7.53 5.74
C ILE A 60 3.11 -7.05 6.66
N ALA A 61 4.09 -7.91 6.87
CA ALA A 61 5.25 -7.64 7.72
C ALA A 61 6.22 -6.64 7.03
N PRO A 62 7.15 -6.04 7.78
CA PRO A 62 8.10 -5.08 7.21
C PRO A 62 8.96 -5.63 6.05
N ASP A 63 9.24 -6.92 6.03
CA ASP A 63 9.98 -7.59 4.95
C ASP A 63 9.11 -7.92 3.72
N PHE A 64 7.89 -7.38 3.67
CA PHE A 64 6.89 -7.58 2.62
C PHE A 64 6.30 -8.98 2.54
N THR A 65 6.45 -9.80 3.59
CA THR A 65 5.76 -11.09 3.68
C THR A 65 4.34 -10.94 4.20
N PHE A 66 3.40 -11.74 3.69
CA PHE A 66 2.10 -11.92 4.34
C PHE A 66 2.30 -12.58 5.69
N GLU A 67 1.64 -12.07 6.72
CA GLU A 67 1.44 -12.83 7.95
C GLU A 67 0.39 -13.91 7.66
N TRP A 68 0.79 -15.19 7.75
CA TRP A 68 -0.07 -16.31 7.38
C TRP A 68 0.24 -17.60 8.15
N GLU A 69 -0.76 -18.47 8.26
CA GLU A 69 -0.69 -19.79 8.91
C GLU A 69 -0.33 -20.89 7.90
N GLY A 70 0.87 -20.78 7.30
CA GLY A 70 1.40 -21.74 6.34
C GLY A 70 2.66 -22.47 6.82
N PRO A 71 3.25 -23.34 5.98
CA PRO A 71 4.54 -23.96 6.28
C PRO A 71 5.63 -22.90 6.49
N ALA A 72 6.46 -23.08 7.51
CA ALA A 72 7.45 -22.08 7.94
C ALA A 72 8.55 -21.82 6.89
N GLU A 73 8.81 -22.81 6.04
CA GLU A 73 9.75 -22.73 4.93
C GLU A 73 9.25 -21.89 3.75
N ASN A 74 7.93 -21.60 3.69
CA ASN A 74 7.32 -20.89 2.58
C ASN A 74 6.97 -19.45 2.97
N CYS A 75 7.24 -18.53 2.05
CA CYS A 75 6.90 -17.12 2.20
C CYS A 75 6.00 -16.69 1.04
N LEU A 76 4.95 -15.96 1.36
CA LEU A 76 4.15 -15.23 0.37
C LEU A 76 4.57 -13.76 0.45
N PHE A 77 4.94 -13.18 -0.69
CA PHE A 77 5.37 -11.79 -0.75
C PHE A 77 4.29 -10.91 -1.37
N ALA A 78 4.13 -9.71 -0.81
CA ALA A 78 3.16 -8.72 -1.25
C ALA A 78 3.90 -7.52 -1.86
N MET A 79 3.56 -7.14 -3.10
CA MET A 79 4.09 -5.94 -3.74
C MET A 79 2.95 -4.98 -4.07
N ASN A 80 3.10 -3.71 -3.70
CA ASN A 80 2.09 -2.66 -3.90
C ASN A 80 0.72 -2.98 -3.24
N ALA A 81 0.71 -3.88 -2.26
CA ALA A 81 -0.49 -4.37 -1.58
C ALA A 81 -0.50 -4.00 -0.10
N SER A 82 0.42 -3.12 0.32
CA SER A 82 0.70 -2.78 1.71
C SER A 82 0.62 -1.29 1.99
N MET A 83 -0.12 -0.51 1.20
CA MET A 83 -0.29 0.93 1.43
C MET A 83 -0.80 1.24 2.85
N HIS A 84 -1.61 0.37 3.43
CA HIS A 84 -2.08 0.51 4.82
C HIS A 84 -0.99 0.25 5.89
N ASN A 85 0.06 -0.52 5.56
CA ASN A 85 1.14 -0.88 6.47
C ASN A 85 2.43 -0.06 6.24
N HIS A 86 2.78 0.20 4.97
CA HIS A 86 3.99 0.90 4.54
C HIS A 86 3.72 2.32 4.02
N GLY A 87 2.46 2.77 4.08
CA GLY A 87 2.06 4.11 3.72
C GLY A 87 2.17 4.42 2.22
N ILE A 88 2.19 5.72 1.92
CA ILE A 88 2.25 6.26 0.55
C ILE A 88 3.49 5.81 -0.25
N ALA A 89 4.52 5.31 0.45
CA ALA A 89 5.74 4.79 -0.13
C ALA A 89 5.54 3.48 -0.90
N ASP A 90 4.48 2.73 -0.60
CA ASP A 90 4.27 1.41 -1.20
C ASP A 90 4.03 1.45 -2.72
N PRO A 91 3.09 2.25 -3.28
CA PRO A 91 2.89 2.30 -4.73
C PRO A 91 3.98 3.07 -5.49
N GLN A 92 4.97 3.67 -4.82
CA GLN A 92 5.98 4.51 -5.48
C GLN A 92 7.02 3.67 -6.22
N LEU A 93 7.21 3.98 -7.51
CA LEU A 93 8.22 3.33 -8.37
C LEU A 93 9.65 3.57 -7.85
N SER A 94 9.92 4.74 -7.26
CA SER A 94 11.24 5.12 -6.74
C SER A 94 11.75 4.17 -5.64
N LEU A 95 10.87 3.47 -4.93
CA LEU A 95 11.21 2.52 -3.87
C LEU A 95 11.17 1.06 -4.32
N MET A 96 10.84 0.76 -5.57
CA MET A 96 10.76 -0.61 -6.07
C MET A 96 12.10 -1.36 -5.97
N ALA A 97 13.22 -0.70 -6.26
CA ALA A 97 14.54 -1.32 -6.16
C ALA A 97 14.86 -1.72 -4.71
N TRP A 98 14.63 -0.81 -3.76
CA TRP A 98 14.83 -1.08 -2.34
C TRP A 98 13.89 -2.18 -1.81
N ARG A 99 12.61 -2.15 -2.19
CA ARG A 99 11.63 -3.20 -1.84
C ARG A 99 12.05 -4.56 -2.38
N SER A 100 12.45 -4.61 -3.65
CA SER A 100 12.93 -5.85 -4.29
C SER A 100 14.16 -6.40 -3.58
N ALA A 101 15.10 -5.53 -3.22
CA ALA A 101 16.28 -5.90 -2.44
C ALA A 101 15.90 -6.45 -1.05
N ARG A 102 14.91 -5.86 -0.37
CA ARG A 102 14.38 -6.34 0.92
C ARG A 102 13.72 -7.72 0.80
N ILE A 103 12.92 -7.93 -0.24
CA ILE A 103 12.29 -9.23 -0.55
C ILE A 103 13.36 -10.28 -0.86
N LEU A 104 14.33 -9.98 -1.71
CA LEU A 104 15.40 -10.93 -2.07
C LEU A 104 16.28 -11.30 -0.87
N ASN A 105 16.61 -10.34 -0.02
CA ASN A 105 17.31 -10.60 1.24
C ASN A 105 16.52 -11.50 2.21
N ARG A 106 15.20 -11.61 2.04
CA ARG A 106 14.32 -12.48 2.85
C ARG A 106 14.07 -13.83 2.20
N ALA A 107 14.04 -13.89 0.87
CA ALA A 107 13.75 -15.09 0.08
C ALA A 107 14.97 -16.00 -0.11
N LEU A 108 16.18 -15.45 -0.03
CA LEU A 108 17.44 -16.18 -0.19
C LEU A 108 18.05 -16.53 1.17
N ASP A 109 18.86 -17.59 1.21
CA ASP A 109 19.63 -18.00 2.41
C ASP A 109 20.76 -17.03 2.78
N HIS A 110 20.98 -16.00 1.96
CA HIS A 110 21.94 -14.95 2.20
C HIS A 110 21.33 -13.58 1.91
N LYS A 111 22.02 -12.50 2.33
CA LYS A 111 21.57 -11.11 2.13
C LYS A 111 22.48 -10.41 1.12
N PRO A 112 22.25 -10.55 -0.20
CA PRO A 112 23.14 -9.99 -1.21
C PRO A 112 23.08 -8.47 -1.33
N PHE A 113 22.03 -7.83 -0.84
CA PHE A 113 21.87 -6.38 -0.94
C PHE A 113 22.10 -5.70 0.41
N ASP A 114 22.95 -4.67 0.42
CA ASP A 114 23.08 -3.78 1.57
C ASP A 114 21.88 -2.82 1.62
N LEU A 115 21.17 -2.83 2.74
CA LEU A 115 20.02 -1.96 3.02
C LEU A 115 20.32 -0.96 4.14
N GLY A 116 21.60 -0.87 4.55
CA GLY A 116 22.06 0.10 5.51
C GLY A 116 21.74 1.53 5.05
N THR A 117 21.33 2.36 6.00
CA THR A 117 21.18 3.78 5.76
C THR A 117 22.55 4.40 5.57
N THR A 118 22.75 5.09 4.44
CA THR A 118 23.89 5.99 4.27
C THR A 118 23.92 6.99 5.43
N PRO A 119 25.10 7.32 6.01
CA PRO A 119 25.19 8.30 7.08
C PRO A 119 24.48 9.60 6.67
N THR A 120 23.49 10.01 7.46
CA THR A 120 22.82 11.30 7.27
C THR A 120 23.78 12.42 7.63
N ALA A 121 23.59 13.60 7.04
CA ALA A 121 24.38 14.79 7.37
C ALA A 121 24.32 15.16 8.86
N ILE A 122 23.24 14.74 9.55
CA ILE A 122 23.05 14.91 10.98
C ILE A 122 22.85 13.52 11.60
N GLN A 123 23.73 13.16 12.54
CA GLN A 123 23.56 11.97 13.38
C GLN A 123 23.00 12.41 14.74
N TRP A 124 21.70 12.16 14.94
CA TRP A 124 21.08 12.34 16.23
C TRP A 124 21.56 11.23 17.18
N ARG A 125 22.44 11.57 18.12
CA ARG A 125 22.85 10.65 19.19
C ARG A 125 21.77 10.65 20.27
N SER A 126 20.94 9.61 20.31
CA SER A 126 20.11 9.30 21.47
C SER A 126 20.73 8.12 22.21
N GLU A 127 21.73 8.38 23.06
CA GLU A 127 21.88 7.75 24.38
C GLU A 127 23.09 8.32 25.12
N SER A 128 22.87 8.66 26.39
CA SER A 128 23.86 9.03 27.38
C SER A 128 24.67 7.80 27.79
N VAL A 129 25.94 7.76 27.41
CA VAL A 129 26.91 6.84 28.01
C VAL A 129 26.95 7.14 29.52
N PRO A 130 26.58 6.23 30.43
CA PRO A 130 26.85 6.44 31.83
C PRO A 130 28.38 6.38 32.02
N PRO A 131 28.96 7.25 32.85
CA PRO A 131 30.40 7.18 33.10
C PRO A 131 30.74 5.80 33.66
N ALA A 132 31.78 5.17 33.10
CA ALA A 132 32.39 3.99 33.70
C ALA A 132 33.02 4.43 35.03
N PHE A 133 32.58 3.82 36.13
CA PHE A 133 33.27 3.88 37.42
C PHE A 133 34.31 2.77 37.49
#